data_AF-A0A832CYT2-F1
#
_entry.id   AF-A0A832CYT2-F1
#
_cell.length_a   1.000
_cell.length_b   1.000
_cell.length_c   1.000
_cell.angle_alpha   90.00
_cell.angle_beta   90.00
_cell.angle_gamma   90.00
#
_symmetry.space_group_name_H-M   'P 1'
#
loop_
_entity.id
_entity.type
_entity.pdbx_description
1 polymer ?
#
loop_
_entity_poly.entity_id
_entity_poly.type
_entity_poly.pdbx_seq_one_letter_code
_entity_poly.pdbx_strand_id
1 'polypeptide(L)'
;MAESLGVEYLLALSAIGIYFHAIFVSITLGFPLAIMALLFAYSRTGASEYMRAARILTYVLSVNFALGAITGTLVEFGLVQVWPGTIAAIASFFLAPLALELIAFANEIAFLILFIVTLGRVRPMISILILGVYWVFAVYSGLLITTVNSWMNVPWGVATIPGALYPFLPEYGPLAVDAQKLVALKILLLA
;
A
#
# COMPACT_ATOMS: atom_id res chain seq x y z
N MET A 1 21.61 -30.04 -2.23
CA MET A 1 22.36 -29.19 -1.27
C MET A 1 22.84 -27.87 -1.89
N ALA A 2 23.27 -27.84 -3.16
CA ALA A 2 23.59 -26.58 -3.86
C ALA A 2 22.34 -25.78 -4.31
N GLU A 3 21.24 -26.44 -4.67
CA GLU A 3 19.97 -25.76 -5.01
C GLU A 3 19.26 -25.12 -3.81
N SER A 4 19.37 -25.69 -2.61
CA SER A 4 18.74 -25.16 -1.39
C SER A 4 19.39 -23.85 -0.92
N LEU A 5 20.70 -23.68 -1.16
CA LEU A 5 21.44 -22.44 -0.86
C LEU A 5 20.96 -21.26 -1.73
N GLY A 6 20.40 -21.54 -2.92
CA GLY A 6 19.84 -20.51 -3.79
C GLY A 6 18.53 -19.94 -3.25
N VAL A 7 17.56 -20.79 -2.94
CA VAL A 7 16.22 -20.36 -2.50
C VAL A 7 16.27 -19.64 -1.16
N GLU A 8 17.05 -20.14 -0.19
CA GLU A 8 17.21 -19.49 1.12
C GLU A 8 17.82 -18.09 0.99
N TYR A 9 18.81 -17.93 0.11
CA TYR A 9 19.40 -16.63 -0.18
C TYR A 9 18.40 -15.67 -0.83
N LEU A 10 17.61 -16.15 -1.80
CA LEU A 10 16.59 -15.35 -2.48
C LEU A 10 15.45 -14.94 -1.52
N LEU A 11 15.07 -15.82 -0.60
CA LEU A 11 14.13 -15.51 0.49
C LEU A 11 14.69 -14.41 1.40
N ALA A 12 15.94 -14.54 1.85
CA ALA A 12 16.59 -13.54 2.69
C ALA A 12 16.70 -12.18 1.99
N LEU A 13 17.11 -12.16 0.71
CA LEU A 13 17.20 -10.96 -0.10
C LEU A 13 15.84 -10.26 -0.23
N SER A 14 14.79 -11.02 -0.55
CA SER A 14 13.42 -10.50 -0.69
C SER A 14 12.90 -9.95 0.64
N ALA A 15 13.12 -10.69 1.75
CA ALA A 15 12.71 -10.27 3.08
C ALA A 15 13.39 -8.96 3.49
N ILE A 16 14.72 -8.86 3.31
CA ILE A 16 15.46 -7.63 3.63
C ILE A 16 14.91 -6.46 2.83
N GLY A 17 14.71 -6.62 1.51
CA GLY A 17 14.15 -5.56 0.67
C GLY A 17 12.77 -5.08 1.14
N ILE A 18 11.86 -6.03 1.38
CA ILE A 18 10.48 -5.74 1.81
C ILE A 18 10.47 -5.06 3.19
N TYR A 19 11.15 -5.61 4.19
CA TYR A 19 11.15 -5.05 5.54
C TYR A 19 11.87 -3.69 5.60
N PHE A 20 12.93 -3.51 4.82
CA PHE A 20 13.61 -2.23 4.71
C PHE A 20 12.68 -1.18 4.09
N HIS A 21 11.97 -1.51 3.00
CA HIS A 21 10.98 -0.62 2.40
C HIS A 21 9.81 -0.30 3.36
N ALA A 22 9.32 -1.30 4.10
CA ALA A 22 8.20 -1.15 5.04
C ALA A 22 8.45 -0.12 6.16
N ILE A 23 9.71 0.12 6.53
CA ILE A 23 10.08 1.18 7.48
C ILE A 23 9.69 2.55 6.90
N PHE A 24 10.03 2.82 5.64
CA PHE A 24 9.71 4.10 4.99
C PHE A 24 8.20 4.27 4.84
N VAL A 25 7.47 3.21 4.48
CA VAL A 25 6.00 3.23 4.39
C VAL A 25 5.37 3.60 5.74
N SER A 26 5.82 2.98 6.82
CA SER A 26 5.31 3.24 8.17
C SER A 26 5.49 4.71 8.58
N ILE A 27 6.65 5.29 8.26
CA ILE A 27 6.96 6.70 8.51
C ILE A 27 6.09 7.62 7.64
N THR A 28 5.93 7.27 6.35
CA THR A 28 5.09 8.00 5.39
C THR A 28 3.64 8.11 5.84
N LEU A 29 3.10 7.07 6.47
CA LEU A 29 1.72 7.08 6.99
C LEU A 29 1.56 7.89 8.28
N GLY A 30 2.59 7.91 9.14
CA GLY A 30 2.52 8.57 10.46
C GLY A 30 2.77 10.08 10.44
N PHE A 31 3.78 10.52 9.68
CA PHE A 31 4.20 11.94 9.67
C PHE A 31 3.11 12.93 9.24
N PRO A 32 2.27 12.64 8.22
CA PRO A 32 1.21 13.56 7.80
C PRO A 32 0.25 13.91 8.93
N LEU A 33 -0.10 12.94 9.80
CA LEU A 33 -0.98 13.17 10.94
C LEU A 33 -0.34 14.15 11.94
N ALA A 34 0.94 13.98 12.24
CA ALA A 34 1.69 14.88 13.12
C ALA A 34 1.78 16.31 12.52
N ILE A 35 2.07 16.42 11.23
CA ILE A 35 2.15 17.72 10.53
C ILE A 35 0.78 18.41 10.53
N MET A 36 -0.30 17.69 10.24
CA MET A 36 -1.66 18.24 10.29
C MET A 36 -2.03 18.72 11.69
N ALA A 37 -1.66 17.99 12.75
CA ALA A 37 -1.88 18.41 14.14
C ALA A 37 -1.12 19.70 14.47
N LEU A 38 0.13 19.84 14.03
CA LEU A 38 0.91 21.06 14.20
C LEU A 38 0.32 22.24 13.44
N LEU A 39 -0.10 22.04 12.19
CA LEU A 39 -0.76 23.08 11.39
C LEU A 39 -2.10 23.49 12.01
N PHE A 40 -2.83 22.56 12.60
CA PHE A 40 -4.07 22.86 13.32
C PHE A 40 -3.79 23.69 14.58
N ALA A 41 -2.80 23.31 15.39
CA ALA A 41 -2.37 24.09 16.55
C ALA A 41 -1.90 25.50 16.15
N TYR A 42 -1.14 25.62 15.05
CA TYR A 42 -0.74 26.91 14.48
C TYR A 42 -1.97 27.75 14.07
N SER A 43 -2.97 27.15 13.43
CA SER A 43 -4.18 27.85 13.01
C SER A 43 -4.99 28.45 14.17
N ARG A 44 -4.88 27.85 15.36
CA ARG A 44 -5.57 28.30 16.58
C ARG A 44 -4.78 29.32 17.38
N THR A 45 -3.47 29.13 17.50
CA THR A 45 -2.61 29.89 18.41
C THR A 45 -1.82 31.01 17.73
N GLY A 46 -1.55 30.89 16.44
CA GLY A 46 -0.61 31.76 15.73
C GLY A 46 0.85 31.60 16.14
N ALA A 47 1.18 30.67 17.05
CA ALA A 47 2.53 30.51 17.58
C ALA A 47 3.47 29.94 16.51
N SER A 48 4.52 30.69 16.17
CA SER A 48 5.43 30.39 15.06
C SER A 48 6.18 29.06 15.22
N GLU A 49 6.33 28.56 16.45
CA GLU A 49 6.98 27.29 16.76
C GLU A 49 6.29 26.10 16.10
N TYR A 50 4.95 26.08 16.06
CA TYR A 50 4.19 25.00 15.41
C TYR A 50 4.42 24.99 13.89
N MET A 51 4.45 26.16 13.26
CA MET A 51 4.75 26.27 11.82
C MET A 51 6.20 25.86 11.53
N ARG A 52 7.15 26.21 12.40
CA ARG A 52 8.55 25.79 12.26
C ARG A 52 8.68 24.26 12.36
N ALA A 53 8.05 23.64 13.36
CA ALA A 53 8.02 22.19 13.52
C ALA A 53 7.36 21.50 12.33
N ALA A 54 6.22 22.02 11.83
CA ALA A 54 5.54 21.48 10.66
C ALA A 54 6.46 21.49 9.41
N ARG A 55 7.23 22.56 9.18
CA ARG A 55 8.20 22.64 8.07
C ARG A 55 9.32 21.62 8.21
N ILE A 56 9.86 21.43 9.41
CA ILE A 56 10.90 20.42 9.67
C ILE A 56 10.38 19.02 9.37
N LEU A 57 9.21 18.67 9.91
CA LEU A 57 8.61 17.36 9.66
C LEU A 57 8.23 17.17 8.18
N THR A 58 7.82 18.23 7.48
CA THR A 58 7.56 18.18 6.04
C THR A 58 8.82 17.85 5.24
N TYR A 59 9.97 18.44 5.59
CA TYR A 59 11.25 18.11 4.96
C TYR A 59 11.62 16.64 5.20
N VAL A 60 11.48 16.16 6.44
CA VAL A 60 11.74 14.75 6.78
C VAL A 60 10.81 13.82 6.01
N LEU A 61 9.51 14.12 5.97
CA LEU A 61 8.52 13.36 5.18
C LEU A 61 8.92 13.32 3.71
N SER A 62 9.37 14.43 3.13
CA SER A 62 9.74 14.51 1.71
C SER A 62 10.94 13.62 1.37
N VAL A 63 11.98 13.64 2.22
CA VAL A 63 13.15 12.78 2.04
C VAL A 63 12.79 11.31 2.27
N ASN A 64 12.03 11.01 3.32
CA ASN A 64 11.54 9.66 3.59
C ASN A 64 10.71 9.11 2.43
N PHE A 65 9.81 9.92 1.88
CA PHE A 65 8.97 9.54 0.75
C PHE A 65 9.80 9.22 -0.49
N ALA A 66 10.82 10.03 -0.81
CA ALA A 66 11.71 9.75 -1.94
C ALA A 66 12.49 8.43 -1.76
N LEU A 67 13.01 8.17 -0.55
CA LEU A 67 13.68 6.90 -0.24
C LEU A 67 12.70 5.72 -0.28
N GLY A 68 11.48 5.91 0.20
CA GLY A 68 10.38 4.96 0.09
C GLY A 68 10.09 4.61 -1.37
N ALA A 69 9.91 5.60 -2.24
CA ALA A 69 9.68 5.41 -3.67
C ALA A 69 10.81 4.61 -4.36
N ILE A 70 12.07 4.94 -4.06
CA ILE A 70 13.23 4.23 -4.63
C ILE A 70 13.25 2.78 -4.15
N THR A 71 13.10 2.55 -2.85
CA THR A 71 13.13 1.20 -2.27
C THR A 71 11.93 0.36 -2.70
N GLY A 72 10.75 0.95 -2.87
CA GLY A 72 9.55 0.28 -3.36
C GLY A 72 9.73 -0.20 -4.79
N THR A 73 10.24 0.66 -5.67
CA THR A 73 10.62 0.30 -7.04
C THR A 73 11.60 -0.88 -7.08
N LEU A 74 12.60 -0.90 -6.19
CA LEU A 74 13.56 -2.01 -6.09
C LEU A 74 12.89 -3.31 -5.64
N VAL A 75 11.93 -3.24 -4.71
CA VAL A 75 11.17 -4.42 -4.25
C VAL A 75 10.27 -4.95 -5.37
N GLU A 76 9.53 -4.08 -6.06
CA GLU A 76 8.61 -4.47 -7.13
C GLU A 76 9.32 -5.23 -8.25
N PHE A 77 10.34 -4.61 -8.85
CA PHE A 77 11.10 -5.25 -9.93
C PHE A 77 11.97 -6.41 -9.42
N GLY A 78 12.46 -6.32 -8.18
CA GLY A 78 13.21 -7.39 -7.52
C GLY A 78 12.38 -8.67 -7.36
N LEU A 79 11.11 -8.55 -6.95
CA LEU A 79 10.20 -9.68 -6.81
C LEU A 79 9.88 -10.34 -8.15
N VAL A 80 9.70 -9.54 -9.21
CA VAL A 80 9.48 -10.06 -10.57
C VAL A 80 10.70 -10.83 -11.08
N GLN A 81 11.89 -10.31 -10.84
CA GLN A 81 13.15 -10.93 -11.29
C GLN A 81 13.47 -12.22 -10.51
N VAL A 82 13.25 -12.21 -9.19
CA VAL A 82 13.63 -13.31 -8.29
C VAL A 82 12.58 -14.42 -8.26
N TRP A 83 11.29 -14.08 -8.37
CA TRP A 83 10.16 -15.01 -8.25
C TRP A 83 9.24 -15.03 -9.48
N PRO A 84 9.74 -15.22 -10.71
CA PRO A 84 8.94 -15.09 -11.92
C PRO A 84 7.78 -16.11 -11.98
N GLY A 85 7.99 -17.34 -11.51
CA GLY A 85 6.94 -18.37 -11.47
C GLY A 85 5.82 -18.02 -10.48
N THR A 86 6.16 -17.48 -9.31
CA THR A 86 5.19 -17.02 -8.31
C THR A 86 4.39 -15.85 -8.84
N ILE A 87 5.05 -14.85 -9.43
CA ILE A 87 4.38 -13.68 -10.03
C ILE A 87 3.43 -14.10 -11.15
N ALA A 88 3.84 -15.03 -12.03
CA ALA A 88 2.96 -15.55 -13.07
C ALA A 88 1.72 -16.26 -12.49
N ALA A 89 1.87 -17.00 -11.39
CA ALA A 89 0.75 -17.70 -10.74
C ALA A 89 -0.26 -16.74 -10.11
N ILE A 90 0.19 -15.62 -9.54
CA ILE A 90 -0.67 -14.66 -8.85
C ILE A 90 -1.11 -13.48 -9.71
N ALA A 91 -0.57 -13.35 -10.93
CA ALA A 91 -0.80 -12.21 -11.83
C ALA A 91 -2.29 -11.89 -12.05
N SER A 92 -3.13 -12.91 -12.15
CA SER A 92 -4.59 -12.77 -12.35
C SER A 92 -5.28 -11.92 -11.27
N PHE A 93 -4.79 -11.99 -10.03
CA PHE A 93 -5.26 -11.15 -8.93
C PHE A 93 -4.35 -9.93 -8.72
N PHE A 94 -3.03 -10.14 -8.67
CA PHE A 94 -2.02 -9.14 -8.32
C PHE A 94 -2.04 -7.88 -9.20
N LEU A 95 -2.29 -8.01 -10.50
CA LEU A 95 -2.20 -6.89 -11.44
C LEU A 95 -3.26 -5.80 -11.20
N ALA A 96 -4.45 -6.17 -10.69
CA ALA A 96 -5.52 -5.19 -10.47
C ALA A 96 -5.24 -4.28 -9.26
N PRO A 97 -4.92 -4.78 -8.05
CA PRO A 97 -4.46 -3.95 -6.93
C PRO A 97 -3.20 -3.16 -7.27
N LEU A 98 -2.25 -3.73 -8.01
CA LEU A 98 -1.03 -3.03 -8.42
C LEU A 98 -1.34 -1.83 -9.32
N ALA A 99 -2.23 -1.99 -10.30
CA ALA A 99 -2.61 -0.87 -11.17
C ALA A 99 -3.30 0.26 -10.39
N LEU A 100 -4.14 -0.08 -9.42
CA LEU A 100 -4.77 0.91 -8.53
C LEU A 100 -3.75 1.57 -7.60
N GLU A 101 -2.74 0.82 -7.15
CA GLU A 101 -1.66 1.31 -6.31
C GLU A 101 -0.81 2.33 -7.06
N LEU A 102 -0.48 2.08 -8.32
CA LEU A 102 0.25 3.05 -9.15
C LEU A 102 -0.52 4.36 -9.34
N ILE A 103 -1.84 4.29 -9.51
CA ILE A 103 -2.71 5.49 -9.58
C ILE A 103 -2.69 6.23 -8.24
N ALA A 104 -2.79 5.51 -7.12
CA ALA A 104 -2.76 6.09 -5.78
C ALA A 104 -1.40 6.75 -5.50
N PHE A 105 -0.30 6.06 -5.81
CA PHE A 105 1.07 6.55 -5.69
C PHE A 105 1.33 7.81 -6.55
N ALA A 106 0.81 7.86 -7.77
CA ALA A 106 0.89 9.06 -8.60
C ALA A 106 0.17 10.26 -7.94
N ASN A 107 -0.99 10.02 -7.32
CA ASN A 107 -1.70 11.05 -6.57
C ASN A 107 -0.94 11.46 -5.30
N GLU A 108 -0.31 10.51 -4.60
CA GLU A 108 0.56 10.83 -3.45
C GLU A 108 1.66 11.81 -3.85
N ILE A 109 2.38 11.55 -4.95
CA ILE A 109 3.41 12.46 -5.45
C ILE A 109 2.83 13.85 -5.74
N ALA A 110 1.72 13.90 -6.48
CA ALA A 110 1.09 15.16 -6.88
C ALA A 110 0.67 16.01 -5.67
N PHE A 111 -0.02 15.40 -4.69
CA PHE A 111 -0.50 16.11 -3.51
C PHE A 111 0.62 16.44 -2.52
N LEU A 112 1.66 15.61 -2.40
CA LEU A 112 2.82 15.93 -1.57
C LEU A 112 3.59 17.14 -2.13
N ILE A 113 3.83 17.17 -3.44
CA ILE A 113 4.46 18.33 -4.09
C ILE A 113 3.59 19.58 -3.91
N LEU A 114 2.28 19.46 -4.14
CA LEU A 114 1.35 20.57 -3.93
C LEU A 114 1.39 21.08 -2.48
N PHE A 115 1.45 20.17 -1.50
CA PHE A 115 1.57 20.52 -0.09
C PHE A 115 2.88 21.27 0.19
N ILE A 116 4.02 20.76 -0.27
CA ILE A 116 5.34 21.38 -0.07
C ILE A 116 5.37 22.80 -0.67
N VAL A 117 4.84 22.96 -1.88
CA VAL A 117 4.80 24.26 -2.56
C VAL A 117 3.85 25.24 -1.87
N THR A 118 2.73 24.78 -1.34
CA THR A 118 1.73 25.66 -0.71
C THR A 118 2.00 25.94 0.77
N LEU A 119 2.86 25.14 1.43
CA LEU A 119 3.13 25.26 2.87
C LEU A 119 3.64 26.66 3.25
N GLY A 120 2.85 27.36 4.07
CA GLY A 120 3.13 28.72 4.52
C GLY A 120 2.84 29.82 3.50
N ARG A 121 2.28 29.48 2.33
CA ARG A 121 1.80 30.43 1.31
C ARG A 121 0.27 30.54 1.27
N VAL A 122 -0.43 29.54 1.80
CA VAL A 122 -1.91 29.50 1.90
C VAL A 122 -2.37 29.43 3.36
N ARG A 123 -3.68 29.57 3.60
CA ARG A 123 -4.26 29.42 4.94
C ARG A 123 -3.94 28.02 5.49
N PRO A 124 -3.58 27.87 6.77
CA PRO A 124 -3.17 26.57 7.35
C PRO A 124 -4.20 25.44 7.12
N MET A 125 -5.50 25.75 7.17
CA MET A 125 -6.56 24.78 6.90
C MET A 125 -6.54 24.21 5.48
N ILE A 126 -6.11 25.01 4.49
CA ILE A 126 -5.96 24.55 3.10
C ILE A 126 -4.78 23.60 3.01
N SER A 127 -3.65 23.92 3.65
CA SER A 127 -2.49 23.02 3.73
C SER A 127 -2.85 21.70 4.41
N ILE A 128 -3.66 21.73 5.48
CA ILE A 128 -4.18 20.52 6.14
C ILE A 128 -5.03 19.69 5.18
N LEU A 129 -5.94 20.32 4.42
CA LEU A 129 -6.79 19.60 3.47
C LEU A 129 -5.96 18.90 2.38
N ILE A 130 -4.99 19.62 1.79
CA ILE A 130 -4.10 19.06 0.76
C ILE A 130 -3.32 17.86 1.32
N LEU A 131 -2.74 18.00 2.52
CA LEU A 131 -2.01 16.93 3.18
C LEU A 131 -2.93 15.76 3.60
N GLY A 132 -4.18 16.05 3.94
CA GLY A 132 -5.20 15.05 4.23
C GLY A 132 -5.54 14.20 3.01
N VAL A 133 -5.68 14.82 1.83
CA VAL A 133 -5.90 14.09 0.57
C VAL A 133 -4.69 13.20 0.24
N TYR A 134 -3.46 13.73 0.37
CA TYR A 134 -2.24 12.94 0.28
C TYR A 134 -2.29 11.71 1.20
N TRP A 135 -2.63 11.92 2.48
CA TRP A 135 -2.66 10.85 3.48
C TRP A 135 -3.71 9.77 3.17
N VAL A 136 -4.88 10.16 2.64
CA VAL A 136 -5.91 9.20 2.20
C VAL A 136 -5.38 8.31 1.07
N PHE A 137 -4.69 8.87 0.07
CA PHE A 137 -4.07 8.06 -0.98
C PHE A 137 -2.97 7.15 -0.45
N ALA A 138 -2.11 7.65 0.46
CA ALA A 138 -1.08 6.83 1.10
C ALA A 138 -1.67 5.63 1.87
N VAL A 139 -2.75 5.85 2.63
CA VAL A 139 -3.49 4.77 3.31
C VAL A 139 -4.09 3.80 2.29
N TYR A 140 -4.66 4.32 1.20
CA TYR A 140 -5.24 3.49 0.15
C TYR A 140 -4.21 2.60 -0.55
N SER A 141 -3.01 3.12 -0.85
CA SER A 141 -1.88 2.32 -1.35
C SER A 141 -1.48 1.21 -0.37
N GLY A 142 -1.38 1.56 0.93
CA GLY A 142 -1.14 0.58 2.00
C GLY A 142 -2.20 -0.52 2.07
N LEU A 143 -3.48 -0.17 1.89
CA LEU A 143 -4.58 -1.14 1.84
C LEU A 143 -4.48 -2.06 0.63
N LEU A 144 -4.13 -1.53 -0.55
CA LEU A 144 -4.01 -2.33 -1.78
C LEU A 144 -2.87 -3.36 -1.68
N ILE A 145 -1.69 -2.95 -1.22
CA ILE A 145 -0.55 -3.87 -1.12
C ILE A 145 -0.75 -4.92 -0.01
N THR A 146 -1.39 -4.54 1.10
CA THR A 146 -1.75 -5.52 2.15
C THR A 146 -2.89 -6.44 1.73
N THR A 147 -3.77 -6.00 0.82
CA THR A 147 -4.79 -6.87 0.19
C THR A 147 -4.12 -7.96 -0.66
N VAL A 148 -3.09 -7.62 -1.43
CA VAL A 148 -2.27 -8.62 -2.16
C VAL A 148 -1.67 -9.63 -1.18
N ASN A 149 -1.02 -9.15 -0.11
CA ASN A 149 -0.45 -10.03 0.90
C ASN A 149 -1.50 -10.95 1.56
N SER A 150 -2.68 -10.38 1.89
CA SER A 150 -3.78 -11.13 2.48
C SER A 150 -4.30 -12.22 1.55
N TRP A 151 -4.46 -11.91 0.26
CA TRP A 151 -4.86 -12.88 -0.76
C TRP A 151 -3.80 -13.96 -0.97
N MET A 152 -2.51 -13.63 -0.90
CA MET A 152 -1.44 -14.64 -0.97
C MET A 152 -1.47 -15.63 0.20
N ASN A 153 -1.91 -15.20 1.39
CA ASN A 153 -2.06 -16.08 2.55
C ASN A 153 -3.30 -16.99 2.43
N VAL A 154 -4.42 -16.46 1.89
CA VAL A 154 -5.66 -17.22 1.68
C VAL A 154 -6.23 -16.92 0.29
N PRO A 155 -5.74 -17.62 -0.75
CA PRO A 155 -6.17 -17.36 -2.12
C PRO A 155 -7.64 -17.77 -2.34
N TRP A 156 -8.39 -16.94 -3.06
CA TRP A 156 -9.77 -17.23 -3.46
C TRP A 156 -10.01 -16.78 -4.91
N GLY A 157 -11.03 -17.35 -5.58
CA GLY A 157 -11.37 -16.99 -6.97
C GLY A 157 -10.45 -17.58 -8.03
N VAL A 158 -9.59 -18.53 -7.67
CA VAL A 158 -8.63 -19.19 -8.55
C VAL A 158 -9.24 -20.51 -9.04
N ALA A 159 -10.02 -20.46 -10.10
CA ALA A 159 -10.87 -21.58 -10.52
C ALA A 159 -10.14 -22.78 -11.13
N THR A 160 -9.01 -22.55 -11.80
CA THR A 160 -8.44 -23.52 -12.75
C THR A 160 -6.93 -23.73 -12.59
N ILE A 161 -6.28 -23.00 -11.68
CA ILE A 161 -4.83 -23.06 -11.45
C ILE A 161 -4.43 -23.70 -10.09
N PRO A 162 -5.22 -23.66 -8.99
CA PRO A 162 -4.69 -24.03 -7.67
C PRO A 162 -4.77 -25.52 -7.32
N GLY A 163 -5.53 -26.35 -8.02
CA GLY A 163 -5.61 -27.79 -7.70
C GLY A 163 -4.28 -28.53 -7.81
N ALA A 164 -3.38 -28.05 -8.69
CA ALA A 164 -2.04 -28.62 -8.87
C ALA A 164 -0.95 -27.96 -7.98
N LEU A 165 -1.16 -26.71 -7.55
CA LEU A 165 -0.18 -25.90 -6.82
C LEU A 165 -0.43 -25.84 -5.30
N TYR A 166 -1.70 -25.94 -4.87
CA TYR A 166 -2.10 -25.82 -3.47
C TYR A 166 -3.16 -26.88 -3.09
N PRO A 167 -2.79 -28.18 -3.09
CA PRO A 167 -3.73 -29.29 -2.86
C PRO A 167 -4.32 -29.36 -1.44
N PHE A 168 -3.86 -28.51 -0.53
CA PHE A 168 -4.28 -28.45 0.88
C PHE A 168 -5.16 -27.24 1.22
N LEU A 169 -5.42 -26.33 0.26
CA LEU A 169 -6.35 -25.22 0.49
C LEU A 169 -7.79 -25.78 0.49
N PRO A 170 -8.61 -25.48 1.51
CA PRO A 170 -10.04 -25.77 1.43
C PRO A 170 -10.64 -24.94 0.29
N GLU A 171 -11.56 -25.53 -0.49
CA GLU A 171 -12.23 -24.81 -1.57
C GLU A 171 -13.03 -23.63 -1.00
N TYR A 172 -12.55 -22.40 -1.22
CA TYR A 172 -13.27 -21.17 -0.90
C TYR A 172 -13.30 -20.24 -2.11
N GLY A 173 -14.46 -19.62 -2.36
CA GLY A 173 -14.70 -18.70 -3.48
C GLY A 173 -15.80 -19.17 -4.44
N PRO A 174 -16.07 -18.45 -5.55
CA PRO A 174 -17.25 -18.61 -6.43
C PRO A 174 -17.53 -20.01 -7.00
N LEU A 175 -16.59 -20.94 -6.90
CA LEU A 175 -16.76 -22.35 -7.28
C LEU A 175 -17.05 -23.29 -6.10
N ALA A 176 -16.85 -22.82 -4.87
CA ALA A 176 -17.41 -23.39 -3.64
C ALA A 176 -18.79 -22.80 -3.31
N VAL A 177 -19.24 -21.81 -4.09
CA VAL A 177 -20.54 -21.19 -3.92
C VAL A 177 -21.59 -22.08 -4.55
N ASP A 178 -22.37 -22.74 -3.70
CA ASP A 178 -23.58 -23.42 -4.10
C ASP A 178 -24.56 -22.40 -4.72
N ALA A 179 -24.60 -22.39 -6.05
CA ALA A 179 -25.45 -21.50 -6.83
C ALA A 179 -26.93 -21.63 -6.42
N GLN A 180 -27.36 -22.80 -5.92
CA GLN A 180 -28.72 -22.99 -5.42
C GLN A 180 -28.94 -22.25 -4.10
N LYS A 181 -27.95 -22.18 -3.21
CA LYS A 181 -28.04 -21.40 -1.96
C LYS A 181 -28.06 -19.89 -2.21
N LEU A 182 -27.33 -19.39 -3.20
CA LEU A 182 -27.41 -17.97 -3.58
C LEU A 182 -28.76 -17.61 -4.22
N VAL A 183 -29.33 -18.50 -5.04
CA VAL A 183 -30.66 -18.31 -5.61
C VAL A 183 -31.74 -18.36 -4.52
N ALA A 184 -31.64 -19.29 -3.57
CA ALA A 184 -32.54 -19.37 -2.42
C ALA A 184 -32.47 -18.12 -1.54
N LEU A 185 -31.27 -17.61 -1.26
CA LEU A 185 -31.08 -16.36 -0.52
C LEU A 185 -31.67 -15.15 -1.25
N LYS A 186 -31.52 -15.09 -2.58
CA LYS A 186 -32.12 -14.04 -3.41
C LYS A 186 -33.66 -14.08 -3.39
N ILE A 187 -34.26 -15.27 -3.43
CA ILE A 187 -35.72 -15.44 -3.37
C ILE A 187 -36.25 -15.05 -1.98
N LEU A 188 -35.53 -15.39 -0.91
CA LEU A 188 -35.93 -15.09 0.47
C LEU A 188 -35.80 -13.60 0.84
N LEU A 189 -34.91 -12.86 0.16
CA LEU A 189 -34.74 -11.41 0.32
C LEU A 189 -35.68 -10.58 -0.57
N LEU A 190 -36.33 -11.20 -1.56
CA LEU A 190 -37.26 -10.55 -2.49
C LEU A 190 -38.73 -10.96 -2.27
N ALA A 191 -39.00 -11.77 -1.25
CA ALA A 191 -40.33 -12.12 -0.75
C ALA A 191 -40.61 -11.34 0.54
#